data_AF-A0AAU9TP11-F1
#
_entry.id   AF-A0AAU9TP11-F1
#
_cell.length_a   1.000
_cell.length_b   1.000
_cell.length_c   1.000
_cell.angle_alpha   90.00
_cell.angle_beta   90.00
_cell.angle_gamma   90.00
#
_symmetry.space_group_name_H-M   'P 1'
#
loop_
_entity.id
_entity.type
_entity.pdbx_description
1 polymer ?
#
loop_
_entity_poly.entity_id
_entity_poly.type
_entity_poly.pdbx_seq_one_letter_code
_entity_poly.pdbx_strand_id
1 'polypeptide(L)'
;MATSLPVVEPTVAITITSLPIQMPKTKGILRELDLTFYFSGDCVTSDRLSVLIKEVLDASFQAGLNVAATVSDNFGLNIKASNSLGSSVSQPYFDFKGHEIVTIMDSPHLIKCFRNNFLKYDIKCPQVLQNDGKSMPGNSNIVNNL
;
A
#
# COMPACT_ATOMS: atom_id res chain seq x y z
N MET A 1 8.26 6.51 43.22
CA MET A 1 8.31 7.02 41.84
C MET A 1 7.61 6.01 40.95
N ALA A 2 6.35 6.27 40.60
CA ALA A 2 5.59 5.42 39.69
C ALA A 2 6.03 5.74 38.25
N THR A 3 6.67 4.78 37.59
CA THR A 3 6.92 4.83 36.15
C THR A 3 5.59 4.69 35.44
N SER A 4 5.09 5.79 34.87
CA SER A 4 3.93 5.80 33.99
C SER A 4 4.19 4.87 32.80
N LEU A 5 3.36 3.84 32.64
CA LEU A 5 3.30 3.03 31.43
C LEU A 5 3.06 3.97 30.23
N PRO A 6 3.72 3.74 29.07
CA PRO A 6 3.42 4.53 27.89
C PRO A 6 1.96 4.32 27.53
N VAL A 7 1.19 5.42 27.53
CA VAL A 7 -0.15 5.44 26.96
C VAL A 7 0.04 5.14 25.48
N VAL A 8 -0.25 3.90 25.07
CA VAL A 8 -0.26 3.53 23.65
C VAL A 8 -1.46 4.24 23.04
N GLU A 9 -1.20 5.38 22.43
CA GLU A 9 -2.22 6.09 21.64
C GLU A 9 -2.77 5.14 20.58
N PRO A 10 -4.09 5.16 20.31
CA PRO A 10 -4.69 4.26 19.34
C PRO A 10 -4.13 4.54 17.95
N THR A 11 -3.24 3.65 17.50
CA THR A 11 -2.71 3.66 16.13
C THR A 11 -3.72 3.02 15.19
N VAL A 12 -4.08 3.74 14.13
CA VAL A 12 -5.08 3.31 13.15
C VAL A 12 -4.44 3.23 11.76
N ALA A 13 -4.90 2.28 10.95
CA ALA A 13 -4.62 2.21 9.52
C ALA A 13 -5.87 2.60 8.73
N ILE A 14 -5.72 3.43 7.70
CA ILE A 14 -6.82 3.88 6.86
C ILE A 14 -6.87 3.04 5.59
N THR A 15 -8.00 2.38 5.35
CA THR A 15 -8.24 1.62 4.11
C THR A 15 -8.81 2.53 3.02
N ILE A 16 -8.19 2.52 1.85
CA ILE A 16 -8.58 3.29 0.66
C ILE A 16 -9.04 2.30 -0.42
N THR A 17 -10.33 2.30 -0.74
CA THR A 17 -10.90 1.48 -1.82
C THR A 17 -11.46 2.35 -2.92
N SER A 18 -11.00 2.17 -4.16
CA SER A 18 -11.47 2.94 -5.33
C SER A 18 -12.57 2.24 -6.15
N LEU A 19 -13.15 1.14 -5.65
CA LEU A 19 -14.22 0.39 -6.31
C LEU A 19 -15.61 0.77 -5.74
N PRO A 20 -16.70 0.67 -6.52
CA PRO A 20 -18.04 0.71 -5.96
C PRO A 20 -18.16 -0.44 -4.94
N ILE A 21 -18.35 -0.08 -3.67
CA ILE A 21 -18.21 -0.97 -2.52
C ILE A 21 -19.13 -2.19 -2.69
N GLN A 22 -18.52 -3.37 -2.75
CA GLN A 22 -19.19 -4.61 -2.37
C GLN A 22 -18.58 -5.04 -1.04
N MET A 23 -19.35 -4.83 0.05
CA MET A 23 -18.90 -5.10 1.42
C MET A 23 -18.50 -6.56 1.61
N PRO A 24 -17.26 -6.88 2.01
CA PRO A 24 -16.96 -8.16 2.62
C PRO A 24 -17.38 -8.12 4.10
N LYS A 25 -18.05 -9.19 4.56
CA LYS A 25 -18.35 -9.40 5.98
C LYS A 25 -17.06 -9.72 6.73
N THR A 26 -16.52 -8.81 7.53
CA THR A 26 -15.31 -9.06 8.33
C THR A 26 -15.65 -9.62 9.72
N LYS A 27 -14.98 -10.73 10.06
CA LYS A 27 -14.88 -11.28 11.41
C LYS A 27 -13.47 -10.97 11.95
N GLY A 28 -13.38 -10.00 12.86
CA GLY A 28 -12.47 -10.00 14.02
C GLY A 28 -10.99 -9.59 13.84
N ILE A 29 -10.54 -8.84 14.86
CA ILE A 29 -9.17 -8.59 15.33
C ILE A 29 -8.39 -7.48 14.61
N LEU A 30 -8.97 -6.28 14.59
CA LEU A 30 -8.43 -4.99 15.06
C LEU A 30 -9.69 -4.17 15.42
N ARG A 31 -9.62 -3.10 16.22
CA ARG A 31 -10.75 -2.16 16.28
C ARG A 31 -10.83 -1.47 14.91
N GLU A 32 -11.44 -2.13 13.93
CA GLU A 32 -11.84 -1.54 12.65
C GLU A 32 -12.93 -0.52 12.99
N LEU A 33 -12.49 0.70 13.28
CA LEU A 33 -13.38 1.85 13.27
C LEU A 33 -13.40 2.32 11.81
N ASP A 34 -14.44 1.95 11.08
CA ASP A 34 -14.73 2.53 9.75
C ASP A 34 -15.06 4.01 9.95
N LEU A 35 -14.02 4.83 10.07
CA LEU A 35 -14.11 6.20 10.55
C LEU A 35 -14.65 7.17 9.51
N THR A 36 -14.46 6.88 8.21
CA THR A 36 -14.78 7.85 7.16
C THR A 36 -15.10 7.17 5.83
N PHE A 37 -16.27 7.51 5.27
CA PHE A 37 -16.65 7.15 3.89
C PHE A 37 -16.68 8.42 3.03
N TYR A 38 -16.04 8.37 1.87
CA TYR A 38 -16.14 9.44 0.87
C TYR A 38 -16.89 8.94 -0.35
N PHE A 39 -18.05 9.55 -0.64
CA PHE A 39 -18.80 9.28 -1.87
C PHE A 39 -18.32 10.23 -2.98
N SER A 40 -17.82 9.67 -4.08
CA SER A 40 -17.59 10.42 -5.32
C SER A 40 -18.71 10.09 -6.31
N GLY A 41 -19.33 11.11 -6.89
CA GLY A 41 -20.36 10.94 -7.93
C GLY A 41 -19.80 10.43 -9.27
N ASP A 42 -18.50 10.61 -9.49
CA ASP A 42 -17.79 10.26 -10.72
C ASP A 42 -16.42 9.62 -10.44
N CYS A 43 -15.76 9.11 -11.50
CA CYS A 43 -14.38 8.63 -11.43
C CYS A 43 -13.43 9.68 -10.83
N VAL A 44 -12.81 9.35 -9.70
CA VAL A 44 -11.86 10.23 -9.01
C VAL A 44 -10.51 10.19 -9.75
N THR A 45 -9.97 11.35 -10.10
CA THR A 45 -8.61 11.46 -10.64
C THR A 45 -7.57 11.20 -9.55
N SER A 46 -6.38 10.72 -9.91
CA SER A 46 -5.30 10.47 -8.94
C SER A 46 -4.96 11.71 -8.10
N ASP A 47 -5.02 12.90 -8.71
CA ASP A 47 -4.73 14.16 -8.04
C ASP A 47 -5.79 14.47 -6.99
N ARG A 48 -7.07 14.32 -7.33
CA ARG A 48 -8.15 14.52 -6.36
C ARG A 48 -8.08 13.49 -5.25
N LEU A 49 -7.77 12.23 -5.55
CA LEU A 49 -7.60 11.18 -4.55
C LEU A 49 -6.50 11.53 -3.53
N SER A 50 -5.36 12.07 -3.98
CA SER A 50 -4.30 12.50 -3.08
C SER A 50 -4.75 13.61 -2.12
N VAL A 51 -5.61 14.53 -2.58
CA VAL A 51 -6.19 15.59 -1.75
C VAL A 51 -7.15 14.99 -0.72
N LEU A 52 -7.99 14.05 -1.14
CA LEU A 52 -8.94 13.37 -0.24
C LEU A 52 -8.21 12.61 0.87
N ILE A 53 -7.11 11.91 0.54
CA ILE A 53 -6.30 11.23 1.55
C ILE A 53 -5.78 12.23 2.58
N LYS A 54 -5.29 13.40 2.17
CA LYS A 54 -4.83 14.46 3.08
C LYS A 54 -5.97 15.01 3.94
N GLU A 55 -7.16 15.22 3.38
CA GLU A 55 -8.34 15.69 4.11
C GLU A 55 -8.76 14.69 5.20
N VAL A 56 -8.77 13.38 4.88
CA VAL A 56 -9.10 12.32 5.85
C VAL A 56 -8.02 12.20 6.92
N LEU A 57 -6.73 12.30 6.55
CA LEU A 57 -5.63 12.31 7.51
C LEU A 57 -5.75 13.49 8.46
N ASP A 58 -6.00 14.69 7.94
CA ASP A 58 -6.17 15.89 8.77
C ASP A 58 -7.34 15.73 9.76
N ALA A 59 -8.50 15.26 9.30
CA ALA A 59 -9.64 14.97 10.16
C ALA A 59 -9.32 13.92 11.22
N SER A 60 -8.54 12.89 10.88
CA SER A 60 -8.13 11.83 11.81
C SER A 60 -7.21 12.37 12.90
N PHE A 61 -6.20 13.16 12.53
CA PHE A 61 -5.31 13.78 13.51
C PHE A 61 -6.04 14.80 14.40
N GLN A 62 -6.98 15.57 13.85
CA GLN A 62 -7.82 16.49 14.63
C GLN A 62 -8.73 15.76 15.63
N ALA A 63 -9.16 14.54 15.30
CA ALA A 63 -9.92 13.68 16.20
C ALA A 63 -9.05 13.00 17.28
N GLY A 64 -7.73 13.25 17.29
CA GLY A 64 -6.78 12.63 18.23
C GLY A 64 -6.40 11.19 17.86
N LEU A 65 -6.60 10.80 16.60
CA LEU A 65 -6.17 9.49 16.10
C LEU A 65 -4.75 9.60 15.55
N ASN A 66 -3.92 8.62 15.88
CA ASN A 66 -2.60 8.50 15.31
C ASN A 66 -2.64 7.55 14.11
N VAL A 67 -2.48 8.08 12.90
CA VAL A 67 -2.50 7.27 11.67
C VAL A 67 -1.09 6.82 11.33
N ALA A 68 -0.85 5.50 11.33
CA ALA A 68 0.47 4.95 10.99
C ALA A 68 0.59 4.48 9.54
N ALA A 69 -0.52 4.11 8.91
CA ALA A 69 -0.48 3.55 7.57
C ALA A 69 -1.76 3.80 6.77
N THR A 70 -1.60 3.76 5.46
CA THR A 70 -2.68 3.65 4.48
C THR A 70 -2.62 2.28 3.82
N VAL A 71 -3.77 1.66 3.60
CA VAL A 71 -3.89 0.36 2.93
C VAL A 71 -4.73 0.55 1.68
N SER A 72 -4.22 0.20 0.50
CA SER A 72 -4.97 0.34 -0.76
C SER A 72 -4.81 -0.85 -1.69
N ASP A 73 -5.74 -1.02 -2.62
CA ASP A 73 -5.59 -2.01 -3.69
C ASP A 73 -4.47 -1.62 -4.67
N ASN A 74 -4.02 -2.57 -5.49
CA ASN A 74 -2.96 -2.35 -6.49
C ASN A 74 -3.46 -1.68 -7.77
N PHE A 75 -4.48 -0.81 -7.69
CA PHE A 75 -4.99 -0.09 -8.85
C PHE A 75 -4.09 1.08 -9.23
N GLY A 76 -3.95 1.33 -10.54
CA GLY A 76 -3.05 2.34 -11.07
C GLY A 76 -3.34 3.76 -10.58
N LEU A 77 -4.59 4.08 -10.23
CA LEU A 77 -4.93 5.38 -9.63
C LEU A 77 -4.39 5.53 -8.21
N ASN A 78 -4.48 4.46 -7.40
CA ASN A 78 -4.02 4.48 -6.01
C ASN A 78 -2.50 4.57 -5.95
N ILE A 79 -1.80 3.83 -6.81
CA ILE A 79 -0.34 3.94 -6.96
C ILE A 79 0.05 5.38 -7.35
N LYS A 80 -0.63 5.97 -8.34
CA LYS A 80 -0.36 7.36 -8.75
C LYS A 80 -0.63 8.36 -7.62
N ALA A 81 -1.73 8.20 -6.88
CA ALA A 81 -2.05 9.07 -5.76
C ALA A 81 -1.00 8.97 -4.64
N SER A 82 -0.60 7.75 -4.26
CA SER A 82 0.46 7.54 -3.27
C SER A 82 1.81 8.09 -3.72
N ASN A 83 2.15 7.96 -5.01
CA ASN A 83 3.36 8.58 -5.56
C ASN A 83 3.29 10.11 -5.51
N SER A 84 2.13 10.71 -5.78
CA SER A 84 1.92 12.16 -5.63
C SER A 84 2.02 12.63 -4.17
N LEU A 85 1.81 11.73 -3.20
CA LEU A 85 2.04 12.01 -1.77
C LEU A 85 3.52 11.91 -1.37
N GLY A 86 4.38 11.34 -2.22
CA GLY A 86 5.81 11.15 -1.96
C GLY A 86 6.21 9.70 -1.68
N SER A 87 5.25 8.76 -1.67
CA SER A 87 5.57 7.34 -1.52
C SER A 87 6.22 6.79 -2.79
N SER A 88 7.18 5.89 -2.64
CA SER A 88 7.84 5.22 -3.76
C SER A 88 8.22 3.78 -3.37
N VAL A 89 8.77 3.01 -4.32
CA VAL A 89 9.22 1.64 -4.05
C VAL A 89 10.39 1.60 -3.06
N SER A 90 11.32 2.56 -3.17
CA SER A 90 12.46 2.68 -2.25
C SER A 90 12.07 3.31 -0.90
N GLN A 91 11.01 4.11 -0.90
CA GLN A 91 10.52 4.83 0.28
C GLN A 91 9.00 4.64 0.36
N PRO A 92 8.51 3.50 0.90
CA PRO A 92 7.09 3.14 0.91
C PRO A 92 6.32 3.87 2.01
N TYR A 93 6.65 5.14 2.24
CA TYR A 93 6.02 6.01 3.21
C TYR A 93 6.05 7.45 2.70
N PHE A 94 5.22 8.30 3.30
CA PHE A 94 5.25 9.73 3.08
C PHE A 94 5.09 10.48 4.40
N ASP A 95 5.66 11.68 4.47
CA ASP A 95 5.53 12.55 5.64
C ASP A 95 4.28 13.42 5.54
N PHE A 96 3.47 13.41 6.59
CA PHE A 96 2.34 14.32 6.74
C PHE A 96 2.35 14.95 8.12
N LYS A 97 2.56 16.27 8.18
CA LYS A 97 2.63 17.06 9.43
C LYS A 97 3.65 16.53 10.45
N GLY A 98 4.76 15.96 9.98
CA GLY A 98 5.80 15.39 10.85
C GLY A 98 5.51 13.95 11.31
N HIS A 99 4.45 13.33 10.80
CA HIS A 99 4.15 11.91 10.99
C HIS A 99 4.51 11.13 9.72
N GLU A 100 5.28 10.07 9.88
CA GLU A 100 5.57 9.11 8.81
C GLU A 100 4.36 8.18 8.64
N ILE A 101 3.79 8.15 7.44
CA ILE A 101 2.64 7.30 7.11
C ILE A 101 3.07 6.28 6.07
N VAL A 102 3.00 5.00 6.43
CA VAL A 102 3.39 3.89 5.57
C VAL A 102 2.31 3.62 4.53
N THR A 103 2.70 3.39 3.27
CA THR A 103 1.79 2.97 2.20
C THR A 103 1.86 1.46 2.04
N ILE A 104 0.77 0.77 2.33
CA ILE A 104 0.65 -0.69 2.24
C ILE A 104 -0.31 -1.04 1.11
N MET A 105 0.06 -2.06 0.35
CA MET A 105 -0.77 -2.62 -0.71
C MET A 105 -1.46 -3.88 -0.22
N ASP A 106 -2.73 -4.06 -0.61
CA ASP A 106 -3.52 -5.19 -0.14
C ASP A 106 -2.97 -6.54 -0.65
N SER A 107 -2.60 -7.40 0.29
CA SER A 107 -1.89 -8.67 0.02
C SER A 107 -2.69 -9.64 -0.85
N PRO A 108 -4.00 -9.90 -0.63
CA PRO A 108 -4.81 -10.75 -1.48
C PRO A 108 -4.84 -10.28 -2.94
N HIS A 109 -4.92 -8.96 -3.17
CA HIS A 109 -4.89 -8.40 -4.53
C HIS A 109 -3.54 -8.62 -5.20
N LEU A 110 -2.43 -8.47 -4.48
CA LEU A 110 -1.09 -8.76 -4.99
C LEU A 110 -0.93 -10.24 -5.36
N ILE A 111 -1.35 -11.16 -4.49
CA ILE A 111 -1.26 -12.61 -4.74
C ILE A 111 -2.11 -13.01 -5.94
N LYS A 112 -3.32 -12.44 -6.08
CA LYS A 112 -4.17 -12.68 -7.24
C LYS A 112 -3.52 -12.19 -8.54
N CYS A 113 -2.95 -11.00 -8.54
CA CYS A 113 -2.24 -10.44 -9.70
C CYS A 113 -1.02 -11.29 -10.06
N PHE A 114 -0.24 -11.70 -9.05
CA PHE A 114 0.89 -12.60 -9.22
C PHE A 114 0.46 -13.91 -9.88
N ARG A 115 -0.54 -14.61 -9.32
CA ARG A 115 -1.10 -15.84 -9.92
C ARG A 115 -1.56 -15.64 -11.36
N ASN A 116 -2.28 -14.54 -11.66
CA ASN A 116 -2.77 -14.28 -13.01
C ASN A 116 -1.62 -14.08 -14.02
N ASN A 117 -0.51 -13.47 -13.59
CA ASN A 117 0.67 -13.33 -14.44
C ASN A 117 1.33 -14.69 -14.71
N PHE A 118 1.42 -15.58 -13.71
CA PHE A 118 1.95 -16.95 -13.89
C PHE A 118 1.07 -17.83 -14.80
N LEU A 119 -0.26 -17.60 -14.82
CA LEU A 119 -1.16 -18.35 -15.69
C LEU A 119 -1.15 -17.87 -17.14
N LYS A 120 -0.82 -16.59 -17.37
CA LYS A 120 -0.92 -15.96 -18.69
C LYS A 120 0.41 -15.86 -19.42
N TYR A 121 1.52 -15.80 -18.69
CA TYR A 121 2.84 -15.54 -19.25
C TYR A 121 3.88 -16.56 -18.77
N ASP A 122 4.81 -16.90 -19.65
CA ASP A 122 6.01 -17.64 -19.28
C ASP A 122 7.00 -16.71 -18.58
N ILE A 123 6.97 -16.71 -17.25
CA ILE A 123 7.83 -15.86 -16.44
C ILE A 123 9.25 -16.40 -16.47
N LYS A 124 10.17 -15.60 -16.98
CA LYS A 124 11.61 -15.88 -16.91
C LYS A 124 12.13 -15.33 -15.59
N CYS A 125 12.55 -16.20 -14.68
CA CYS A 125 13.35 -15.80 -13.54
C CYS A 125 14.83 -15.84 -13.96
N PRO A 126 15.55 -14.71 -13.97
CA PRO A 126 17.00 -14.74 -14.09
C PRO A 126 17.54 -15.60 -12.96
N GLN A 127 18.24 -16.67 -13.29
CA GLN A 127 18.85 -17.53 -12.28
C GLN A 127 19.96 -16.74 -11.56
N VAL A 128 19.63 -16.12 -10.43
CA VAL A 128 20.60 -15.78 -9.39
C VAL A 128 20.54 -16.87 -8.33
N LEU A 129 20.67 -18.12 -8.77
CA LEU A 129 21.16 -19.18 -7.89
C LEU A 129 22.67 -19.13 -8.06
N GLN A 130 23.36 -18.43 -7.15
CA GLN A 130 24.76 -18.74 -6.92
C GLN A 130 24.77 -20.19 -6.41
N ASN A 131 24.91 -21.13 -7.33
CA ASN A 131 25.37 -22.46 -6.97
C ASN A 131 26.79 -22.26 -6.45
N ASP A 132 27.01 -22.57 -5.18
CA ASP A 132 28.33 -22.83 -4.64
C ASP A 132 29.01 -23.88 -5.54
N GLY A 133 29.81 -23.41 -6.49
CA GLY A 133 30.90 -24.17 -7.08
C GLY A 133 30.66 -25.08 -8.29
N LYS A 134 29.55 -25.02 -9.05
CA LYS A 134 29.48 -25.73 -10.36
C LYS A 134 28.81 -24.91 -11.47
N SER A 135 29.65 -24.31 -12.31
CA SER A 135 29.32 -23.69 -13.59
C SER A 135 28.67 -24.70 -14.54
N MET A 136 27.53 -24.32 -15.14
CA MET A 136 27.01 -24.96 -16.36
C MET A 136 27.23 -23.99 -17.55
N PRO A 137 27.57 -24.50 -18.75
CA PRO A 137 27.90 -23.65 -19.88
C PRO A 137 26.66 -23.24 -20.70
N GLY A 138 26.65 -21.99 -21.16
CA GLY A 138 25.78 -21.48 -22.24
C GLY A 138 24.69 -20.54 -21.73
N ASN A 139 24.38 -19.40 -22.36
CA ASN A 139 24.84 -18.79 -23.59
C ASN A 139 24.68 -17.26 -23.40
N SER A 140 25.74 -16.50 -23.65
CA SER A 140 25.78 -15.05 -23.50
C SER A 140 24.94 -14.41 -24.61
N ASN A 141 23.86 -13.71 -24.26
CA ASN A 141 23.33 -12.56 -25.00
C ASN A 141 22.33 -11.81 -24.12
N ILE A 142 22.86 -11.00 -23.19
CA ILE A 142 22.08 -9.96 -22.52
C ILE A 142 22.14 -8.74 -23.43
N VAL A 143 21.10 -8.56 -24.23
CA VAL A 143 20.85 -7.28 -24.89
C VAL A 143 20.19 -6.39 -23.85
N ASN A 144 21.01 -5.52 -23.25
CA ASN A 144 20.52 -4.40 -22.46
C ASN A 144 19.66 -3.52 -23.36
N ASN A 145 18.43 -3.24 -22.97
CA ASN A 145 17.80 -1.96 -23.25
C ASN A 145 16.74 -1.69 -22.17
N LEU A 146 17.07 -0.67 -21.37
CA LEU A 146 16.17 0.10 -20.54
C LEU A 146 15.08 0.76 -21.40
#